data_AF-A0A7C4VCR7-F1
#
_entry.id   AF-A0A7C4VCR7-F1
#
_cell.length_a   1.000
_cell.length_b   1.000
_cell.length_c   1.000
_cell.angle_alpha   90.00
_cell.angle_beta   90.00
_cell.angle_gamma   90.00
#
_symmetry.space_group_name_H-M   'P 1'
#
loop_
_entity.id
_entity.type
_entity.pdbx_description
1 polymer ?
#
loop_
_entity_poly.entity_id
_entity_poly.type
_entity_poly.pdbx_seq_one_letter_code
_entity_poly.pdbx_strand_id
1 'polypeptide(L)'
;MYRNDTVLPFFGVLFGVALWYMAYLDGLHIARLAGHTPEELSVGQLGLITFGIVFFLFGAIGYVSAWLEGSELRPGKHEPPGGAAPMVVIFVLALLLVGLSGLFVNAILYGLTEGPLKPAFMGQLSAAILLVMALLLIVYKKFFVEDEVLVEDEHSEVPW
;
A
#
# COMPACT_ATOMS: atom_id res chain seq x y z
N MET A 1 20.22 15.58 7.66
CA MET A 1 19.33 14.40 7.69
C MET A 1 18.97 14.12 6.24
N TYR A 2 19.17 12.90 5.75
CA TYR A 2 18.77 12.57 4.37
C TYR A 2 17.26 12.79 4.24
N ARG A 3 16.82 13.53 3.22
CA ARG A 3 15.39 13.83 3.01
C ARG A 3 14.57 12.54 2.82
N ASN A 4 15.20 11.47 2.36
CA ASN A 4 14.58 10.16 2.10
C ASN A 4 15.22 9.01 2.91
N ASP A 5 15.48 9.24 4.20
CA ASP A 5 15.98 8.18 5.09
C ASP A 5 14.89 7.10 5.36
N THR A 6 15.26 5.82 5.25
CA THR A 6 14.40 4.65 5.49
C THR A 6 14.18 4.33 6.97
N VAL A 7 14.86 5.01 7.90
CA VAL A 7 14.70 4.79 9.35
C VAL A 7 13.27 5.08 9.83
N LEU A 8 12.71 6.24 9.47
CA LEU A 8 11.33 6.59 9.83
C LEU A 8 10.30 5.62 9.18
N PRO A 9 10.42 5.29 7.88
CA PRO A 9 9.61 4.25 7.24
C PRO A 9 9.66 2.90 7.95
N PHE A 10 10.85 2.46 8.38
CA PHE A 10 11.03 1.22 9.13
C PHE A 10 10.20 1.20 10.43
N PHE A 11 10.32 2.25 11.25
CA PHE A 11 9.54 2.33 12.49
C PHE A 11 8.05 2.46 12.23
N GLY A 12 7.64 3.15 11.16
CA GLY A 12 6.23 3.19 10.73
C GLY A 12 5.68 1.79 10.43
N VAL A 13 6.38 0.99 9.63
CA VAL A 13 5.95 -0.39 9.35
C VAL A 13 5.98 -1.24 10.63
N LEU A 14 7.03 -1.15 11.43
CA LEU A 14 7.19 -1.92 12.67
C LEU A 14 6.05 -1.64 13.66
N PHE A 15 5.76 -0.37 13.93
CA PHE A 15 4.66 0.01 14.82
C PHE A 15 3.31 -0.33 14.21
N GLY A 16 3.15 -0.16 12.90
CA GLY A 16 1.95 -0.57 12.18
C GLY A 16 1.61 -2.04 12.40
N VAL A 17 2.59 -2.92 12.19
CA VAL A 17 2.46 -4.37 12.41
C VAL A 17 2.26 -4.70 13.88
N ALA A 18 3.00 -4.06 14.79
CA ALA A 18 2.88 -4.31 16.22
C ALA A 18 1.48 -3.97 16.76
N LEU A 19 0.93 -2.81 16.39
CA LEU A 19 -0.40 -2.37 16.82
C LEU A 19 -1.50 -3.27 16.24
N TRP A 20 -1.37 -3.67 14.98
CA TRP A 20 -2.29 -4.63 14.37
C TRP A 20 -2.25 -5.98 15.10
N TYR A 21 -1.04 -6.48 15.41
CA TYR A 21 -0.86 -7.75 16.10
C TYR A 21 -1.41 -7.71 17.53
N MET A 22 -1.21 -6.60 18.25
CA MET A 22 -1.81 -6.39 19.58
C MET A 22 -3.34 -6.45 19.52
N ALA A 23 -3.96 -5.75 18.56
CA ALA A 23 -5.41 -5.79 18.38
C ALA A 23 -5.93 -7.20 18.02
N TYR A 24 -5.19 -7.93 17.18
CA TYR A 24 -5.54 -9.30 16.77
C TYR A 24 -5.48 -10.30 17.94
N LEU A 25 -4.42 -10.25 18.74
CA LEU A 25 -4.24 -11.15 19.88
C LEU A 25 -5.33 -10.92 20.94
N ASP A 26 -5.57 -9.66 21.29
CA ASP A 26 -6.48 -9.27 22.35
C ASP A 26 -7.95 -9.59 22.01
N GLY A 27 -8.42 -9.27 20.80
CA GLY A 27 -9.84 -9.37 20.46
C GLY A 27 -10.28 -10.71 19.86
N LEU A 28 -9.46 -11.32 19.00
CA LEU A 28 -9.90 -12.45 18.18
C LEU A 28 -9.24 -13.76 18.60
N HIS A 29 -7.96 -13.74 18.96
CA HIS A 29 -7.22 -14.96 19.25
C HIS A 29 -7.49 -15.48 20.66
N ILE A 30 -7.40 -14.61 21.68
CA ILE A 30 -7.60 -15.00 23.08
C ILE A 30 -9.07 -15.40 23.34
N ALA A 31 -10.04 -14.64 22.83
CA ALA A 31 -11.47 -14.97 22.97
C ALA A 31 -11.80 -16.36 22.38
N ARG A 32 -11.20 -16.67 21.22
CA ARG A 32 -11.38 -17.98 20.56
C ARG A 32 -10.72 -19.13 21.33
N LEU A 33 -9.54 -18.89 21.91
CA LEU A 33 -8.85 -19.87 22.76
C LEU A 33 -9.60 -20.14 24.07
N ALA A 34 -10.29 -19.12 24.61
CA ALA A 34 -11.13 -19.25 25.80
C ALA A 34 -12.48 -19.93 25.54
N GLY A 35 -12.78 -20.32 24.28
CA GLY A 35 -14.04 -20.97 23.91
C GLY A 35 -15.24 -20.01 23.81
N HIS A 36 -14.99 -18.70 23.83
CA HIS A 36 -16.03 -17.69 23.65
C HIS A 36 -16.23 -17.37 22.16
N THR A 37 -17.47 -17.03 21.77
CA THR A 37 -17.72 -16.40 20.48
C THR A 37 -17.02 -15.04 20.46
N PRO A 38 -16.25 -14.70 19.39
CA PRO A 38 -15.57 -13.41 19.32
C PRO A 38 -16.57 -12.27 19.52
N GLU A 39 -16.37 -11.44 20.54
CA GLU A 39 -17.18 -10.25 20.77
C GLU A 39 -16.90 -9.18 19.70
N GLU A 40 -17.79 -8.20 19.58
CA GLU A 40 -17.55 -7.04 18.73
C GLU A 40 -16.26 -6.32 19.15
N LEU A 41 -15.47 -5.87 18.17
CA LEU A 41 -14.21 -5.18 18.42
C LEU A 41 -14.42 -3.99 19.35
N SER A 42 -13.65 -3.93 20.43
CA SER A 42 -13.72 -2.79 21.35
C SER A 42 -13.24 -1.51 20.66
N VAL A 43 -13.68 -0.35 21.16
CA VAL A 43 -13.23 0.96 20.65
C VAL A 43 -11.69 1.08 20.71
N GLY A 44 -11.07 0.51 21.75
CA GLY A 44 -9.62 0.47 21.87
C GLY A 44 -8.96 -0.36 20.76
N GLN A 45 -9.52 -1.53 20.42
CA GLN A 45 -9.02 -2.38 19.34
C GLN A 45 -9.20 -1.73 17.97
N LEU A 46 -10.34 -1.07 17.72
CA LEU A 46 -10.54 -0.29 16.50
C LEU A 46 -9.54 0.86 16.40
N GLY A 47 -9.25 1.53 17.51
CA GLY A 47 -8.20 2.55 17.59
C GLY A 47 -6.82 1.99 17.22
N LEU A 48 -6.41 0.87 17.83
CA LEU A 48 -5.14 0.20 17.54
C LEU A 48 -5.03 -0.22 16.07
N ILE A 49 -6.08 -0.79 15.50
CA ILE A 49 -6.13 -1.16 14.07
C ILE A 49 -5.98 0.08 13.20
N THR A 50 -6.71 1.15 13.51
CA THR A 50 -6.69 2.39 12.72
C THR A 50 -5.31 3.05 12.75
N PHE A 51 -4.71 3.21 13.93
CA PHE A 51 -3.35 3.73 14.05
C PHE A 51 -2.32 2.79 13.39
N GLY A 52 -2.52 1.47 13.52
CA GLY A 52 -1.70 0.46 12.85
C GLY A 52 -1.69 0.66 11.33
N ILE A 53 -2.86 0.86 10.73
CA ILE A 53 -3.02 1.15 9.30
C ILE A 53 -2.32 2.46 8.93
N VAL A 54 -2.50 3.53 9.71
CA VAL A 54 -1.87 4.83 9.44
C VAL A 54 -0.35 4.71 9.45
N PHE A 55 0.24 4.12 10.50
CA PHE A 55 1.69 3.93 10.58
C PHE A 55 2.23 3.04 9.47
N PHE A 56 1.50 1.98 9.13
CA PHE A 56 1.87 1.10 8.03
C PHE A 56 1.86 1.84 6.69
N LEU A 57 0.83 2.64 6.40
CA LEU A 57 0.73 3.42 5.17
C LEU A 57 1.84 4.47 5.09
N PHE A 58 2.10 5.21 6.16
CA PHE A 58 3.22 6.15 6.22
C PHE A 58 4.56 5.46 5.96
N GLY A 59 4.77 4.29 6.58
CA GLY A 59 5.97 3.50 6.35
C GLY A 59 6.10 3.00 4.91
N ALA A 60 5.02 2.44 4.35
CA ALA A 60 4.99 1.95 2.99
C ALA A 60 5.26 3.06 1.96
N ILE A 61 4.62 4.23 2.13
CA ILE A 61 4.83 5.38 1.26
C ILE A 61 6.29 5.84 1.31
N GLY A 62 6.88 5.92 2.51
CA GLY A 62 8.27 6.31 2.65
C GLY A 62 9.25 5.33 2.00
N TYR A 63 9.01 4.02 2.09
CA TYR A 63 9.81 3.03 1.35
C TYR A 63 9.64 3.15 -0.17
N VAL A 64 8.41 3.39 -0.65
CA VAL A 64 8.15 3.61 -2.07
C VAL A 64 8.87 4.87 -2.55
N SER A 65 8.81 5.97 -1.80
CA SER A 65 9.51 7.22 -2.13
C SER A 65 11.02 7.01 -2.16
N ALA A 66 11.62 6.40 -1.13
CA ALA A 66 13.05 6.10 -1.10
C ALA A 66 13.49 5.18 -2.25
N TRP A 67 12.63 4.24 -2.65
CA TRP A 67 12.91 3.37 -3.80
C TRP A 67 12.80 4.09 -5.14
N LEU A 68 11.82 4.99 -5.30
CA LEU A 68 11.62 5.78 -6.51
C LEU A 68 12.74 6.81 -6.69
N GLU A 69 12.97 7.63 -5.68
CA GLU A 69 13.81 8.84 -5.76
C GLU A 69 15.25 8.62 -5.26
N GLY A 70 15.51 7.52 -4.53
CA GLY A 70 16.79 7.27 -3.85
C GLY A 70 16.90 7.99 -2.50
N SER A 71 17.97 7.69 -1.76
CA SER A 71 18.23 8.25 -0.42
C SER A 71 18.70 9.71 -0.43
N GLU A 72 19.31 10.13 -1.54
CA GLU A 72 19.81 11.48 -1.79
C GLU A 72 19.23 12.00 -3.10
N LEU A 73 18.53 13.14 -3.03
CA LEU A 73 18.12 13.85 -4.24
C LEU A 73 19.36 14.50 -4.86
N ARG A 74 19.80 13.97 -6.00
CA ARG A 74 20.87 14.57 -6.79
C ARG A 74 20.22 15.49 -7.83
N PRO A 75 20.58 16.78 -7.89
CA PRO A 75 20.07 17.67 -8.91
C PRO A 75 20.39 17.17 -10.32
N GLY A 76 19.45 17.33 -11.24
CA GLY A 76 19.62 16.97 -12.66
C GLY A 76 18.61 15.94 -13.17
N LYS A 77 18.73 15.63 -14.47
CA LYS A 77 17.88 14.67 -15.17
C LYS A 77 18.42 13.25 -14.99
N HIS A 78 17.55 12.36 -14.56
CA HIS A 78 17.84 10.95 -14.39
C HIS A 78 17.01 10.16 -15.40
N GLU A 79 17.70 9.54 -16.35
CA GLU A 79 17.05 8.62 -17.29
C GLU A 79 16.66 7.33 -16.55
N PRO A 80 15.48 6.77 -16.84
CA PRO A 80 15.05 5.54 -16.22
C PRO A 80 16.02 4.39 -16.60
N PRO A 81 16.27 3.44 -15.67
CA PRO A 81 17.13 2.31 -15.97
C PRO A 81 16.51 1.46 -17.08
N GLY A 82 17.20 1.40 -18.22
CA GLY A 82 16.75 0.63 -19.38
C GLY A 82 16.71 -0.88 -19.13
N GLY A 83 15.92 -1.60 -19.93
CA GLY A 83 15.88 -3.07 -19.92
C GLY A 83 14.51 -3.64 -20.29
N ALA A 84 14.47 -4.93 -20.64
CA ALA A 84 13.23 -5.63 -20.97
C ALA A 84 12.45 -6.12 -19.74
N ALA A 85 13.10 -6.24 -18.58
CA ALA A 85 12.48 -6.77 -17.36
C ALA A 85 11.27 -5.93 -16.86
N PRO A 86 11.32 -4.59 -16.83
CA PRO A 86 10.16 -3.77 -16.45
C PRO A 86 8.95 -3.98 -17.36
N MET A 87 9.17 -4.21 -18.66
CA MET A 87 8.10 -4.50 -19.61
C MET A 87 7.38 -5.81 -19.27
N VAL A 88 8.14 -6.85 -18.92
CA VAL A 88 7.55 -8.15 -18.49
C VAL A 88 6.75 -7.97 -17.21
N VAL A 89 7.26 -7.20 -16.24
CA VAL A 89 6.56 -6.92 -14.98
C VAL A 89 5.25 -6.19 -15.23
N ILE A 90 5.25 -5.12 -16.05
CA ILE A 90 4.03 -4.40 -16.42
C ILE A 90 3.05 -5.32 -17.13
N PHE A 91 3.52 -6.15 -18.07
CA PHE A 91 2.66 -7.07 -18.79
C PHE A 91 1.97 -8.07 -17.86
N VAL A 92 2.70 -8.68 -16.93
CA VAL A 92 2.14 -9.62 -15.94
C VAL A 92 1.15 -8.92 -15.02
N LEU A 93 1.47 -7.73 -14.52
CA LEU A 93 0.57 -6.95 -13.66
C LEU A 93 -0.69 -6.52 -14.43
N ALA A 94 -0.58 -6.17 -15.71
CA ALA A 94 -1.71 -5.83 -16.55
C ALA A 94 -2.63 -7.04 -16.79
N LEU A 95 -2.06 -8.22 -17.06
CA LEU A 95 -2.85 -9.46 -17.17
C LEU A 95 -3.57 -9.79 -15.86
N LEU A 96 -2.88 -9.64 -14.73
CA LEU A 96 -3.49 -9.83 -13.41
C LEU A 96 -4.64 -8.84 -13.17
N LEU A 97 -4.45 -7.56 -13.52
CA LEU A 97 -5.48 -6.53 -13.40
C LEU A 97 -6.72 -6.88 -14.23
N VAL A 98 -6.52 -7.30 -15.49
CA VAL A 98 -7.61 -7.75 -16.36
C VAL A 98 -8.32 -8.97 -15.77
N GLY A 99 -7.57 -9.96 -15.29
CA GLY A 99 -8.14 -11.16 -14.67
C GLY A 99 -8.98 -10.85 -13.42
N LEU A 100 -8.47 -10.00 -12.52
CA LEU A 100 -9.20 -9.57 -11.33
C LEU A 100 -10.43 -8.74 -11.67
N SER A 101 -10.33 -7.86 -12.67
CA SER A 101 -11.45 -7.04 -13.14
C SER A 101 -12.54 -7.91 -13.78
N GLY A 102 -12.16 -8.91 -14.58
CA GLY A 102 -13.07 -9.90 -15.15
C GLY A 102 -13.76 -10.73 -14.07
N LEU A 103 -13.02 -11.18 -13.05
CA LEU A 103 -13.59 -11.86 -11.89
C LEU A 103 -14.58 -10.97 -11.14
N PHE A 104 -14.28 -9.69 -10.98
CA PHE A 104 -15.16 -8.73 -10.31
C PHE A 104 -16.48 -8.55 -11.06
N VAL A 105 -16.42 -8.37 -12.39
CA VAL A 105 -17.63 -8.30 -13.22
C VAL A 105 -18.41 -9.61 -13.15
N ASN A 106 -17.73 -10.76 -13.23
CA ASN A 106 -18.40 -12.06 -13.13
C ASN A 106 -19.08 -12.25 -11.78
N ALA A 107 -18.44 -11.82 -10.67
CA ALA A 107 -19.01 -11.85 -9.34
C ALA A 107 -20.27 -10.97 -9.23
N ILE A 108 -20.28 -9.79 -9.86
CA ILE A 108 -21.50 -8.96 -9.96
C ILE A 108 -22.60 -9.72 -10.72
N LEU A 109 -22.29 -10.25 -11.91
CA LEU A 109 -23.27 -10.95 -12.74
C LEU A 109 -23.85 -12.18 -12.02
N TYR A 110 -23.01 -12.97 -11.38
CA TYR A 110 -23.41 -14.09 -10.53
C TYR A 110 -24.32 -13.62 -9.38
N GLY A 111 -23.97 -12.50 -8.74
CA GLY A 111 -24.77 -11.91 -7.66
C GLY A 111 -26.16 -11.46 -8.09
N LEU A 112 -26.35 -11.13 -9.37
CA LEU A 112 -27.65 -10.79 -9.95
C LEU A 112 -28.53 -12.03 -10.20
N THR A 113 -27.93 -13.20 -10.44
CA THR A 113 -28.68 -14.44 -10.75
C THR A 113 -28.90 -15.34 -9.55
N GLU A 114 -27.87 -15.50 -8.71
CA GLU A 114 -27.85 -16.47 -7.59
C GLU A 114 -28.01 -15.80 -6.21
N GLY A 115 -28.14 -14.47 -6.19
CA GLY A 115 -28.30 -13.68 -4.98
C GLY A 115 -27.00 -13.02 -4.49
N PRO A 116 -27.10 -12.08 -3.52
CA PRO A 116 -26.01 -11.18 -3.17
C PRO A 116 -24.80 -11.93 -2.59
N LEU A 117 -23.63 -11.68 -3.18
CA LEU A 117 -22.35 -12.15 -2.66
C LEU A 117 -22.00 -11.46 -1.32
N LYS A 118 -21.14 -12.13 -0.54
CA LYS A 118 -20.66 -11.57 0.74
C LYS A 118 -19.95 -10.23 0.49
N PRO A 119 -20.34 -9.13 1.16
CA PRO A 119 -19.71 -7.81 0.96
C PRO A 119 -18.19 -7.83 1.19
N ALA A 120 -17.71 -8.62 2.15
CA ALA A 120 -16.29 -8.78 2.43
C ALA A 120 -15.50 -9.31 1.23
N PHE A 121 -16.06 -10.25 0.46
CA PHE A 121 -15.42 -10.80 -0.73
C PHE A 121 -15.28 -9.73 -1.83
N MET A 122 -16.35 -8.97 -2.07
CA MET A 122 -16.33 -7.86 -3.04
C MET A 122 -15.33 -6.78 -2.62
N GLY A 123 -15.27 -6.45 -1.33
CA GLY A 123 -14.31 -5.49 -0.78
C GLY A 123 -12.86 -5.94 -0.96
N GLN A 124 -12.57 -7.22 -0.68
CA GLN A 124 -11.23 -7.80 -0.87
C GLN A 124 -10.81 -7.80 -2.34
N LEU A 125 -11.73 -8.13 -3.24
CA LEU A 125 -11.47 -8.13 -4.68
C LEU A 125 -11.20 -6.71 -5.20
N SER A 126 -12.00 -5.72 -4.77
CA SER A 126 -11.76 -4.30 -5.08
C SER A 126 -10.41 -3.81 -4.55
N ALA A 127 -10.06 -4.15 -3.31
CA ALA A 127 -8.78 -3.79 -2.72
C ALA A 127 -7.60 -4.39 -3.50
N ALA A 128 -7.71 -5.65 -3.96
CA ALA A 128 -6.69 -6.28 -4.78
C ALA A 128 -6.51 -5.57 -6.14
N ILE A 129 -7.61 -5.16 -6.79
CA ILE A 129 -7.57 -4.39 -8.04
C ILE A 129 -6.82 -3.06 -7.84
N LEU A 130 -7.17 -2.31 -6.80
CA LEU A 130 -6.53 -1.03 -6.48
C LEU A 130 -5.05 -1.20 -6.14
N LEU A 131 -4.68 -2.28 -5.43
CA LEU A 131 -3.28 -2.58 -5.13
C LEU A 131 -2.47 -2.86 -6.40
N VAL A 132 -3.00 -3.68 -7.32
CA VAL A 132 -2.33 -3.96 -8.61
C VAL A 132 -2.20 -2.68 -9.44
N MET A 133 -3.22 -1.82 -9.45
CA MET A 133 -3.12 -0.50 -10.10
C MET A 133 -2.01 0.37 -9.50
N ALA A 134 -1.90 0.43 -8.16
CA ALA A 134 -0.85 1.17 -7.50
C ALA A 134 0.54 0.63 -7.88
N LEU A 135 0.72 -0.69 -7.90
CA LEU A 135 1.99 -1.31 -8.31
C LEU A 135 2.35 -0.99 -9.77
N LEU A 136 1.37 -1.00 -10.68
CA LEU A 136 1.58 -0.59 -12.08
C LEU A 136 2.09 0.85 -12.18
N LEU A 137 1.49 1.77 -11.43
CA LEU A 137 1.91 3.18 -11.41
C LEU A 137 3.32 3.36 -10.83
N ILE A 138 3.65 2.62 -9.77
CA ILE A 138 4.98 2.64 -9.15
C ILE A 138 6.05 2.16 -10.14
N VAL A 139 5.81 1.03 -10.83
CA VAL A 139 6.73 0.49 -11.84
C VAL A 139 6.83 1.43 -13.04
N TYR A 140 5.71 1.96 -13.51
CA TYR A 140 5.69 2.92 -14.60
C TYR A 140 6.52 4.17 -14.27
N LYS A 141 6.33 4.77 -13.09
CA LYS A 141 7.09 5.92 -12.63
C LYS A 141 8.59 5.64 -12.58
N LYS A 142 9.01 4.47 -12.07
CA LYS A 142 10.43 4.14 -11.92
C LYS A 142 11.16 3.91 -13.25
N PHE A 143 10.51 3.24 -14.20
CA PHE A 143 11.18 2.66 -15.37
C PHE A 143 10.83 3.31 -16.71
N PHE A 144 9.83 4.20 -16.75
CA PHE A 144 9.34 4.78 -18.01
C PHE A 144 9.19 6.30 -17.97
N VAL A 145 9.30 6.92 -16.80
CA VAL A 145 9.20 8.37 -16.64
C VAL A 145 10.59 8.91 -16.31
N GLU A 146 11.01 9.95 -17.02
CA GLU A 146 12.23 10.69 -16.70
C GLU A 146 12.02 11.48 -15.39
N ASP A 147 13.01 11.40 -14.50
CA ASP A 147 13.01 12.18 -13.26
C ASP A 147 13.88 13.42 -13.41
N GLU A 148 13.30 14.59 -13.15
CA GLU A 148 14.02 15.85 -13.10
C GLU A 148 13.96 16.42 -11.68
N VAL A 149 15.12 16.49 -11.03
CA VAL A 149 15.25 17.12 -9.72
C VAL A 149 15.71 18.55 -9.93
N LEU A 150 14.78 19.49 -9.74
CA LEU A 150 15.05 20.91 -9.75
C LEU A 150 15.44 21.37 -8.34
N VAL A 151 16.51 22.15 -8.25
CA VAL A 151 16.82 22.92 -7.04
C VAL A 151 16.12 24.25 -7.22
N GLU A 152 15.03 24.45 -6.48
CA GLU A 152 14.39 25.74 -6.38
C GLU A 152 15.04 26.48 -5.20
N ASP A 153 15.56 27.69 -5.44
CA ASP A 153 16.08 28.53 -4.36
C ASP A 153 14.91 28.90 -3.45
N GLU A 154 14.92 28.38 -2.23
CA GLU A 154 13.89 28.62 -1.24
C GLU A 154 14.00 30.07 -0.74
N HIS A 155 13.27 30.98 -1.37
CA HIS A 155 13.02 32.34 -0.88
C HIS A 155 11.85 32.35 0.12
N SER A 156 11.82 31.38 1.03
CA SER A 156 10.92 31.44 2.19
C SER A 156 11.59 32.31 3.26
N GLU A 157 10.91 33.37 3.70
CA GLU A 157 11.34 34.17 4.86
C GLU A 157 11.22 33.39 6.18
N VAL A 158 10.67 32.17 6.14
CA VAL A 158 10.43 31.31 7.30
C VAL A 158 11.36 30.09 7.22
N PRO A 159 12.10 29.75 8.29
CA PRO A 159 13.21 28.80 8.24
C PRO A 159 12.81 27.32 8.25
N TRP A 160 11.61 26.99 7.79
CA TRP A 160 11.09 25.62 7.68
C TRP A 160 10.19 25.45 6.45
#